data_AF-A0A940P837-F1
#
_entry.id   AF-A0A940P837-F1
#
_cell.length_a   1.000
_cell.length_b   1.000
_cell.length_c   1.000
_cell.angle_alpha   90.00
_cell.angle_beta   90.00
_cell.angle_gamma   90.00
#
_symmetry.space_group_name_H-M   'P 1'
#
loop_
_entity.id
_entity.type
_entity.pdbx_description
1 polymer ?
#
loop_
_entity_poly.entity_id
_entity_poly.type
_entity_poly.pdbx_seq_one_letter_code
_entity_poly.pdbx_strand_id
1 'polypeptide(L)'
;TMNMPDYREKFHFACRFQQTAETMFSGLTRPILFDYRKYNQDMTKGSLLIEVGSQGNTLEEARYAGELVGQALSETIRQIAVENEES
;
A
#
# COMPACT_ATOMS: atom_id res chain seq x y z
N THR A 1 -10.76 -17.99 -7.64
CA THR A 1 -9.98 -17.10 -6.75
C THR A 1 -8.96 -17.94 -6.01
N MET A 2 -7.77 -17.41 -5.72
CA MET A 2 -6.66 -18.15 -5.10
C MET A 2 -6.83 -18.47 -3.60
N ASN A 3 -8.05 -18.79 -3.15
CA ASN A 3 -8.40 -18.84 -1.72
C ASN A 3 -7.97 -17.57 -0.97
N MET A 4 -8.14 -16.41 -1.63
CA MET A 4 -7.94 -15.08 -1.05
C MET A 4 -9.32 -14.49 -0.76
N PRO A 5 -9.83 -14.60 0.48
CA PRO A 5 -11.09 -13.99 0.85
C PRO A 5 -10.99 -12.47 0.72
N ASP A 6 -12.10 -11.84 0.35
CA ASP A 6 -12.25 -10.38 0.24
C ASP A 6 -11.18 -9.70 -0.63
N TYR A 7 -10.66 -10.40 -1.64
CA TYR A 7 -9.55 -9.89 -2.48
C TYR A 7 -9.89 -8.55 -3.14
N ARG A 8 -11.15 -8.29 -3.46
CA ARG A 8 -11.60 -7.02 -4.05
C ARG A 8 -11.43 -5.87 -3.07
N GLU A 9 -11.89 -6.02 -1.83
CA GLU A 9 -11.76 -4.98 -0.79
C GLU A 9 -10.28 -4.67 -0.52
N LYS A 10 -9.44 -5.70 -0.45
CA LYS A 10 -7.98 -5.56 -0.28
C LYS A 10 -7.34 -4.85 -1.47
N PHE A 11 -7.76 -5.20 -2.68
CA PHE A 11 -7.27 -4.54 -3.89
C PHE A 11 -7.71 -3.07 -3.97
N HIS A 12 -8.96 -2.75 -3.59
CA HIS A 12 -9.41 -1.35 -3.49
C HIS A 12 -8.55 -0.55 -2.52
N PHE A 13 -8.23 -1.11 -1.35
CA PHE A 13 -7.32 -0.45 -0.40
C PHE A 13 -5.92 -0.25 -1.00
N ALA A 14 -5.34 -1.27 -1.64
CA ALA A 14 -4.05 -1.17 -2.31
C ALA A 14 -4.04 -0.07 -3.40
N CYS A 15 -5.09 0.00 -4.22
CA CYS A 15 -5.23 1.02 -5.26
C CYS A 15 -5.34 2.43 -4.67
N ARG A 16 -6.12 2.61 -3.59
CA ARG A 16 -6.23 3.90 -2.91
C ARG A 16 -4.88 4.34 -2.34
N PHE A 17 -4.18 3.44 -1.66
CA PHE A 17 -2.84 3.72 -1.17
C PHE A 17 -1.87 4.10 -2.31
N GLN A 18 -1.83 3.33 -3.40
CA GLN A 18 -0.97 3.63 -4.54
C GLN A 18 -1.31 4.99 -5.16
N GLN A 19 -2.59 5.30 -5.32
CA GLN A 19 -3.04 6.59 -5.87
C GLN A 19 -2.61 7.76 -4.99
N THR A 20 -2.80 7.65 -3.67
CA THR A 20 -2.37 8.69 -2.72
C THR A 20 -0.86 8.85 -2.73
N ALA A 21 -0.11 7.75 -2.70
CA ALA A 21 1.35 7.77 -2.76
C ALA A 21 1.87 8.45 -4.04
N GLU A 22 1.34 8.11 -5.22
CA GLU A 22 1.73 8.74 -6.49
C GLU A 22 1.29 10.20 -6.61
N THR A 23 0.18 10.57 -5.97
CA THR A 23 -0.29 11.97 -5.93
C THR A 23 0.62 12.83 -5.07
N MET A 24 1.06 12.32 -3.92
CA MET A 24 1.96 13.03 -3.01
C MET A 24 3.42 13.01 -3.50
N PHE A 25 3.86 11.87 -4.03
CA PHE A 25 5.25 11.58 -4.37
C PHE A 25 5.30 10.84 -5.71
N SER A 26 5.25 11.60 -6.81
CA SER A 26 5.27 11.06 -8.17
C SER A 26 6.46 10.12 -8.40
N GLY A 27 6.18 8.89 -8.84
CA GLY A 27 7.16 7.86 -9.14
C GLY A 27 7.65 7.04 -7.93
N LEU A 28 7.04 7.20 -6.76
CA LEU A 28 7.42 6.48 -5.55
C LEU A 28 7.14 4.96 -5.64
N THR A 29 6.07 4.58 -6.32
CA THR A 29 5.56 3.20 -6.36
C THR A 29 5.68 2.57 -7.74
N ARG A 30 5.89 1.26 -7.75
CA ARG A 30 5.67 0.42 -8.94
C ARG A 30 4.21 -0.06 -8.95
N PRO A 31 3.68 -0.51 -10.11
CA PRO A 31 2.35 -1.09 -10.17
C PRO A 31 2.15 -2.23 -9.15
N ILE A 32 0.95 -2.32 -8.57
CA ILE A 32 0.56 -3.43 -7.68
C ILE A 32 0.85 -4.79 -8.35
N LEU A 33 1.61 -5.62 -7.65
CA LEU A 33 1.96 -6.97 -8.07
C LEU A 33 0.92 -7.97 -7.55
N PHE A 34 0.40 -8.80 -8.46
CA PHE A 34 -0.36 -9.99 -8.10
C PHE A 34 0.54 -11.22 -8.15
N ASP A 35 0.48 -12.03 -7.09
CA ASP A 35 1.28 -13.23 -6.98
C ASP A 35 0.48 -14.37 -6.34
N TYR A 36 0.98 -15.59 -6.49
CA TYR A 36 0.44 -16.80 -5.89
C TYR A 36 0.76 -16.92 -4.39
N ARG A 37 1.57 -16.01 -3.86
CA ARG A 37 2.04 -15.99 -2.47
C ARG A 37 1.19 -15.07 -1.62
N LYS A 38 0.69 -15.58 -0.50
CA LYS A 38 -0.23 -14.84 0.37
C LYS A 38 0.47 -13.86 1.31
N TYR A 39 1.61 -14.26 1.90
CA TYR A 39 2.33 -13.45 2.89
C TYR A 39 1.42 -12.88 4.00
N ASN A 40 0.53 -13.72 4.53
CA ASN A 40 -0.48 -13.39 5.54
C ASN A 40 -1.55 -12.37 5.10
N GLN A 41 -1.58 -11.95 3.83
CA GLN A 41 -2.59 -11.02 3.32
C GLN A 41 -4.01 -11.62 3.29
N ASP A 42 -4.14 -12.93 3.48
CA ASP A 42 -5.44 -13.59 3.66
C ASP A 42 -5.96 -13.55 5.10
N MET A 43 -5.12 -13.27 6.09
CA MET A 43 -5.47 -13.37 7.52
C MET A 43 -6.29 -12.19 8.03
N THR A 44 -6.03 -10.97 7.56
CA THR A 44 -6.78 -9.78 7.98
C THR A 44 -7.18 -8.91 6.78
N LYS A 45 -8.19 -8.04 7.00
CA LYS A 45 -8.55 -7.01 6.03
C LYS A 45 -7.53 -5.88 6.11
N GLY A 46 -7.20 -5.28 4.97
CA GLY A 46 -6.25 -4.16 4.89
C GLY A 46 -4.76 -4.54 4.95
N SER A 47 -4.41 -5.83 4.98
CA SER A 47 -3.01 -6.24 4.87
C SER A 47 -2.43 -5.87 3.51
N LEU A 48 -1.24 -5.28 3.52
CA LEU A 48 -0.40 -5.06 2.33
C LEU A 48 1.01 -5.57 2.60
N LEU A 49 1.63 -6.15 1.58
CA LEU A 49 3.07 -6.37 1.56
C LEU A 49 3.71 -5.21 0.80
N ILE A 50 4.63 -4.48 1.46
CA ILE A 50 5.34 -3.35 0.87
C ILE A 50 6.83 -3.69 0.83
N GLU A 51 7.41 -3.63 -0.36
CA GLU A 51 8.85 -3.75 -0.57
C GLU A 51 9.43 -2.35 -0.77
N VAL A 52 10.33 -1.94 0.13
CA VAL A 52 10.96 -0.62 0.10
C VAL A 52 12.41 -0.79 -0.35
N GLY A 53 12.75 -0.16 -1.48
CA GLY A 53 14.08 -0.21 -2.06
C GLY A 53 14.43 -1.57 -2.68
N SER A 54 15.71 -1.73 -3.00
CA SER A 54 16.32 -2.90 -3.62
C SER A 54 17.77 -3.03 -3.17
N GLN A 55 18.46 -4.08 -3.60
CA GLN A 55 19.91 -4.25 -3.34
C GLN A 55 20.78 -3.10 -3.89
N GLY A 56 20.24 -2.29 -4.82
CA GLY A 56 20.94 -1.13 -5.38
C GLY A 56 20.78 0.16 -4.56
N ASN A 57 19.91 0.18 -3.55
CA ASN A 57 19.65 1.37 -2.76
C ASN A 57 20.57 1.49 -1.56
N THR A 58 20.93 2.73 -1.20
CA THR A 58 21.60 3.00 0.07
C THR A 58 20.62 2.85 1.24
N LEU A 59 21.15 2.65 2.45
CA LEU A 59 20.31 2.62 3.65
C LEU A 59 19.48 3.90 3.81
N GLU A 60 20.08 5.06 3.55
CA GLU A 60 19.40 6.35 3.69
C GLU A 60 18.29 6.53 2.65
N GLU A 61 18.48 6.07 1.40
CA GLU A 61 17.41 6.06 0.39
C GLU A 61 16.25 5.17 0.82
N ALA A 62 16.53 3.97 1.34
CA ALA A 62 15.49 3.06 1.80
C ALA A 62 14.73 3.62 3.02
N ARG A 63 15.44 4.28 3.94
CA ARG A 63 14.82 4.95 5.09
C ARG A 63 13.93 6.10 4.64
N TYR A 64 14.42 6.95 3.73
CA TYR A 64 13.65 8.06 3.20
C TYR A 64 12.40 7.58 2.46
N ALA A 65 12.52 6.56 1.60
CA ALA A 65 11.37 5.95 0.95
C ALA A 65 10.35 5.39 1.97
N GLY A 66 10.82 4.79 3.07
CA GLY A 66 9.98 4.34 4.18
C GLY A 66 9.22 5.48 4.86
N GLU A 67 9.84 6.64 5.05
CA GLU A 67 9.17 7.84 5.58
C GLU A 67 8.05 8.33 4.64
N LEU A 68 8.33 8.39 3.34
CA LEU A 68 7.33 8.78 2.33
C LEU A 68 6.15 7.79 2.28
N VAL A 69 6.44 6.49 2.36
CA VAL A 69 5.42 5.44 2.47
C VAL A 69 4.55 5.63 3.70
N GLY A 70 5.16 5.93 4.86
CA GLY A 70 4.42 6.20 6.10
C GLY A 70 3.49 7.41 6.00
N GLN A 71 3.97 8.50 5.39
CA GLN A 71 3.17 9.70 5.15
C GLN A 71 1.98 9.42 4.22
N ALA A 72 2.22 8.75 3.09
CA ALA A 72 1.17 8.38 2.14
C ALA A 72 0.13 7.42 2.75
N LEU A 73 0.57 6.46 3.57
CA LEU A 73 -0.32 5.53 4.26
C LEU A 73 -1.19 6.26 5.29
N SER A 74 -0.60 7.15 6.08
CA SER A 74 -1.33 7.97 7.05
C SER A 74 -2.41 8.81 6.37
N GLU A 75 -2.08 9.46 5.25
CA GLU A 75 -3.02 10.26 4.49
C GLU A 75 -4.14 9.40 3.87
N THR A 76 -3.80 8.22 3.33
CA THR A 76 -4.79 7.28 2.79
C THR A 76 -5.81 6.87 3.86
N ILE A 77 -5.35 6.51 5.05
CA ILE A 77 -6.23 6.11 6.16
C ILE A 77 -7.11 7.29 6.60
N ARG A 78 -6.55 8.51 6.66
CA ARG A 78 -7.29 9.72 7.01
C ARG A 78 -8.43 10.00 6.02
N GLN A 79 -8.16 9.90 4.71
CA GLN A 79 -9.18 10.10 3.68
C GLN A 79 -10.32 9.09 3.80
N ILE A 80 -9.99 7.82 4.01
CA ILE A 80 -10.99 6.75 4.23
C ILE A 80 -11.83 7.03 5.49
N ALA A 81 -11.21 7.52 6.57
CA ALA A 81 -11.93 7.84 7.80
C ALA A 81 -12.96 8.97 7.57
N VAL A 82 -12.56 10.05 6.88
CA VAL A 82 -13.46 11.16 6.54
C VAL A 82 -14.63 10.71 5.66
N GLU A 83 -14.37 9.92 4.62
CA GLU A 83 -15.43 9.38 3.74
C GLU A 83 -16.47 8.54 4.52
N ASN A 84 -16.01 7.77 5.51
CA ASN A 84 -16.89 6.96 6.35
C ASN A 84 -17.71 7.78 7.35
N GLU A 85 -17.27 8.98 7.73
CA GLU A 85 -18.02 9.90 8.59
C GLU A 85 -19.10 10.66 7.81
N GLU A 86 -18.92 10.83 6.49
CA GLU A 86 -19.85 11.52 5.58
C GLU A 86 -20.90 10.60 4.92
N SER A 87 -20.77 9.28 5.08
CA SER A 87 -21.66 8.24 4.50
C SER A 87 -22.70 7.73 5.50
#